data_AF-A0A6N7SNX4-F1
#
_entry.id   AF-A0A6N7SNX4-F1
#
_cell.length_a   1.000
_cell.length_b   1.000
_cell.length_c   1.000
_cell.angle_alpha   90.00
_cell.angle_beta   90.00
_cell.angle_gamma   90.00
#
_symmetry.space_group_name_H-M   'P 1'
#
loop_
_entity.id
_entity.type
_entity.pdbx_description
1 polymer ?
#
loop_
_entity_poly.entity_id
_entity_poly.type
_entity_poly.pdbx_seq_one_letter_code
_entity_poly.pdbx_strand_id
1 'polypeptide(L)'
;MRSIPTALKEKLANRFKVENIDSMANLRVVATQTSINSLLSEPIHEDIAPAFGDVAVRQTAGESDLSLAYAICLDDGIAKIYKRKFPAGLEYPWEYQWTLGTATDVAIEFNGVWKMNAEKEWYYLQTEEYPYVFYVRNGNLYVQVWRNNDNATLLATDVSQISACKGWQSSVEPDLDQGLIIGYLKNGSVYYRALCCQDNGSYVWEAEHEVSALGTGNTTLSVIRTNDFRIGFLAQNSGRMLLALTHRNYAGMSVRPETVHVNTSNVRMWISDMTELDTLSKEYASGNAAYPYVLLDAPDTEEISVSSVEKLNRETGFVCYGFKIHLTKPLNGSIDAGFPVKCTLSVSGVTVASASYNSEEQALVLYTSSDIRRTVAVTITMPEYRSLWYYKLGLQRWFLPALSAVAAAETMDYFTYENETAAISTISAGVWIDGAVFTECFQPAHTAVIAVVASSVSLQPVSTLPI
;
A
#
# COMPACT_ATOMS: atom_id res chain seq x y z
N MET A 1 -32.01 22.20 33.03
CA MET A 1 -31.05 21.10 33.31
C MET A 1 -31.82 19.93 33.89
N ARG A 2 -31.87 18.78 33.17
CA ARG A 2 -32.62 17.61 33.63
C ARG A 2 -31.81 16.90 34.72
N SER A 3 -32.41 16.67 35.89
CA SER A 3 -31.80 15.94 37.00
C SER A 3 -31.77 14.45 36.69
N ILE A 4 -30.61 13.83 36.88
CA ILE A 4 -30.45 12.37 36.76
C ILE A 4 -31.13 11.74 37.98
N PRO A 5 -32.05 10.77 37.80
CA PRO A 5 -32.70 10.07 38.90
C PRO A 5 -31.70 9.39 39.84
N THR A 6 -31.96 9.45 41.15
CA THR A 6 -31.06 8.93 42.20
C THR A 6 -30.67 7.46 41.99
N ALA A 7 -31.62 6.63 41.54
CA ALA A 7 -31.36 5.22 41.24
C ALA A 7 -30.32 5.00 40.12
N LEU A 8 -30.23 5.92 39.15
CA LEU A 8 -29.21 5.89 38.10
C LEU A 8 -27.85 6.37 38.62
N LYS A 9 -27.83 7.35 39.53
CA LYS A 9 -26.61 7.79 40.23
C LYS A 9 -26.02 6.68 41.11
N GLU A 10 -26.86 5.95 41.83
CA GLU A 10 -26.42 4.83 42.69
C GLU A 10 -25.92 3.64 41.86
N LYS A 11 -26.56 3.33 40.72
CA LYS A 11 -26.05 2.32 39.78
C LYS A 11 -24.71 2.69 39.14
N LEU A 12 -24.49 3.98 38.87
CA LEU A 12 -23.21 4.51 38.37
C LEU A 12 -22.12 4.47 39.44
N ALA A 13 -22.47 4.70 40.71
CA ALA A 13 -21.54 4.61 41.84
C ALA A 13 -21.15 3.16 42.17
N ASN A 14 -22.08 2.20 42.04
CA ASN A 14 -21.85 0.80 42.40
C ASN A 14 -21.22 -0.06 41.27
N ARG A 15 -20.93 0.50 40.09
CA ARG A 15 -20.34 -0.26 38.97
C ARG A 15 -18.83 -0.41 39.05
N PHE A 16 -18.17 0.37 39.92
CA PHE A 16 -16.74 0.30 40.15
C PHE A 16 -16.48 0.29 41.67
N LYS A 17 -15.85 -0.78 42.15
CA LYS A 17 -15.35 -1.04 43.51
C LYS A 17 -16.25 -1.90 44.41
N VAL A 18 -15.83 -3.15 44.59
CA VAL A 18 -15.68 -3.72 45.94
C VAL A 18 -14.21 -3.46 46.30
N GLU A 19 -13.94 -2.49 47.17
CA GLU A 19 -12.63 -2.37 47.82
C GLU A 19 -12.58 -3.43 48.93
N ASN A 20 -12.04 -4.61 48.61
CA ASN A 20 -11.54 -5.49 49.65
C ASN A 20 -10.12 -5.03 50.01
N ILE A 21 -9.99 -4.44 51.19
CA ILE A 21 -8.73 -3.90 51.74
C ILE A 21 -7.71 -5.01 52.08
N ASP A 22 -8.14 -6.28 52.14
CA ASP A 22 -7.26 -7.45 52.34
C ASP A 22 -6.88 -8.16 51.03
N SER A 23 -7.25 -7.59 49.87
CA SER A 23 -6.94 -8.14 48.55
C SER A 23 -6.10 -7.17 47.73
N MET A 24 -5.01 -6.64 48.29
CA MET A 24 -3.95 -6.12 47.44
C MET A 24 -3.26 -7.31 46.75
N ALA A 25 -3.89 -7.84 45.71
CA ALA A 25 -3.17 -8.65 44.75
C ALA A 25 -2.07 -7.74 44.18
N ASN A 26 -0.81 -8.11 44.41
CA ASN A 26 0.35 -7.50 43.76
C ASN A 26 0.36 -7.90 42.28
N LEU A 27 -0.70 -7.54 41.55
CA LEU A 27 -0.87 -7.81 40.13
C LEU A 27 0.00 -6.83 39.36
N ARG A 28 1.13 -7.34 38.86
CA ARG A 28 1.83 -6.71 37.76
C ARG A 28 1.02 -6.94 36.49
N VAL A 29 0.22 -5.95 36.11
CA VAL A 29 -0.50 -5.97 34.83
C VAL A 29 0.51 -5.66 33.73
N VAL A 30 0.96 -6.70 33.02
CA VAL A 30 1.73 -6.55 31.77
C VAL A 30 0.72 -6.56 30.62
N ALA A 31 0.47 -5.39 30.04
CA ALA A 31 -0.34 -5.28 28.83
C ALA A 31 0.55 -5.54 27.59
N THR A 32 0.81 -6.80 27.27
CA THR A 32 1.41 -7.21 26.00
C THR A 32 0.33 -7.18 24.91
N GLN A 33 0.11 -6.02 24.29
CA GLN A 33 -0.93 -5.85 23.28
C GLN A 33 -0.48 -6.43 21.92
N THR A 34 -0.62 -7.73 21.71
CA THR A 34 -0.51 -8.39 20.39
C THR A 34 -1.92 -8.55 19.81
N SER A 35 -2.41 -7.56 19.05
CA SER A 35 -3.61 -7.53 18.16
C SER A 35 -4.97 -8.09 18.65
N ILE A 36 -5.00 -8.85 19.73
CA ILE A 36 -6.11 -9.36 20.51
C ILE A 36 -5.76 -8.91 21.92
N ASN A 37 -6.70 -8.27 22.61
CA ASN A 37 -6.60 -7.97 24.05
C ASN A 37 -6.48 -9.28 24.84
N SER A 38 -5.29 -9.88 24.84
CA SER A 38 -4.98 -11.08 25.61
C SER A 38 -4.57 -10.61 27.01
N LEU A 39 -5.52 -10.04 27.74
CA LEU A 39 -5.38 -9.88 29.18
C LEU A 39 -5.50 -11.30 29.78
N LEU A 40 -4.35 -11.96 29.93
CA LEU A 40 -4.27 -13.21 30.68
C LEU A 40 -4.20 -12.87 32.16
N SER A 41 -5.36 -12.75 32.79
CA SER A 41 -5.50 -12.60 34.24
C SER A 41 -6.01 -13.92 34.85
N GLU A 42 -5.22 -14.98 34.74
CA GLU A 42 -5.55 -16.29 35.31
C GLU A 42 -4.41 -16.77 36.21
N PRO A 43 -4.72 -17.43 37.34
CA PRO A 43 -3.70 -18.04 38.18
C PRO A 43 -2.96 -19.13 37.38
N ILE A 44 -1.63 -19.03 37.31
CA ILE A 44 -0.78 -20.00 36.59
C ILE A 44 -0.75 -21.35 37.33
N HIS A 45 -0.93 -21.31 38.66
CA HIS A 45 -1.39 -22.44 39.48
C HIS A 45 -2.11 -21.91 40.74
N GLU A 46 -2.90 -22.76 41.40
CA GLU A 46 -3.73 -22.40 42.55
C GLU A 46 -2.96 -22.37 43.90
N ASP A 47 -1.77 -22.97 43.96
CA ASP A 47 -1.10 -23.31 45.23
C ASP A 47 -0.11 -22.25 45.76
N ILE A 48 0.12 -21.14 45.03
CA ILE A 48 1.05 -20.08 45.47
C ILE A 48 0.40 -18.73 45.31
N ALA A 49 0.59 -17.88 46.33
CA ALA A 49 0.19 -16.47 46.27
C ALA A 49 0.73 -15.82 44.99
N PRO A 50 -0.03 -14.95 44.31
CA PRO A 50 0.42 -14.28 43.08
C PRO A 50 1.65 -13.43 43.37
N ALA A 51 2.82 -14.02 43.19
CA ALA A 51 4.11 -13.36 43.30
C ALA A 51 4.70 -13.22 41.89
N PHE A 52 5.19 -12.01 41.62
CA PHE A 52 5.91 -11.54 40.44
C PHE A 52 6.22 -12.61 39.39
N GLY A 53 5.58 -12.45 38.23
CA GLY A 53 5.78 -13.27 37.06
C GLY A 53 5.46 -12.48 35.79
N ASP A 54 5.76 -13.08 34.65
CA ASP A 54 5.55 -12.47 33.34
C ASP A 54 5.10 -13.52 32.33
N VAL A 55 4.41 -13.10 31.28
CA VAL A 55 3.80 -13.99 30.28
C VAL A 55 4.05 -13.46 28.87
N ALA A 56 4.48 -14.35 27.99
CA ALA A 56 4.68 -14.06 26.57
C ALA A 56 3.90 -15.05 25.69
N VAL A 57 3.25 -14.55 24.65
CA VAL A 57 2.47 -15.35 23.70
C VAL A 57 3.28 -15.59 22.41
N ARG A 58 3.09 -16.76 21.81
CA ARG A 58 3.81 -17.22 20.62
C ARG A 58 2.88 -17.31 19.42
N GLN A 59 3.37 -16.81 18.29
CA GLN A 59 2.79 -17.04 16.97
C GLN A 59 3.92 -17.12 15.94
N THR A 60 4.23 -18.33 15.48
CA THR A 60 5.30 -18.58 14.51
C THR A 60 4.79 -18.52 13.07
N ALA A 61 5.71 -18.50 12.10
CA ALA A 61 5.36 -18.50 10.69
C ALA A 61 4.52 -19.74 10.32
N GLY A 62 3.37 -19.52 9.67
CA GLY A 62 2.43 -20.57 9.28
C GLY A 62 1.30 -20.82 10.27
N GLU A 63 1.32 -20.21 11.47
CA GLU A 63 0.22 -20.27 12.43
C GLU A 63 -0.80 -19.15 12.16
N SER A 64 -2.08 -19.50 12.00
CA SER A 64 -3.16 -18.53 11.72
C SER A 64 -3.49 -17.64 12.91
N ASP A 65 -3.29 -18.16 14.12
CA ASP A 65 -3.61 -17.54 15.40
C ASP A 65 -2.54 -17.90 16.46
N LEU A 66 -2.66 -17.34 17.66
CA LEU A 66 -1.77 -17.66 18.80
C LEU A 66 -1.77 -19.17 19.05
N SER A 67 -0.58 -19.76 19.22
CA SER A 67 -0.43 -21.21 19.40
C SER A 67 -0.09 -21.60 20.82
N LEU A 68 0.79 -20.83 21.48
CA LEU A 68 1.27 -21.10 22.83
C LEU A 68 1.40 -19.81 23.65
N ALA A 69 1.39 -19.94 24.97
CA ALA A 69 2.01 -18.97 25.86
C ALA A 69 3.03 -19.63 26.75
N TYR A 70 4.02 -18.84 27.16
CA TYR A 70 5.00 -19.19 28.16
C TYR A 70 4.90 -18.20 29.31
N ALA A 71 5.01 -18.71 30.52
CA ALA A 71 5.03 -17.90 31.72
C ALA A 71 6.27 -18.20 32.55
N ILE A 72 6.77 -17.19 33.24
CA ILE A 72 7.78 -17.30 34.30
C ILE A 72 7.19 -16.81 35.61
N CYS A 73 7.32 -17.60 36.67
CA CYS A 73 6.83 -17.25 38.02
C CYS A 73 7.95 -17.38 39.04
N LEU A 74 7.91 -16.55 40.08
CA LEU A 74 8.76 -16.66 41.26
C LEU A 74 8.03 -17.38 42.39
N ASP A 75 8.41 -18.64 42.60
CA ASP A 75 7.87 -19.49 43.65
C ASP A 75 8.88 -19.55 44.81
N ASP A 76 8.62 -18.83 45.90
CA ASP A 76 9.54 -18.69 47.04
C ASP A 76 10.98 -18.29 46.63
N GLY A 77 11.09 -17.37 45.68
CA GLY A 77 12.37 -16.89 45.13
C GLY A 77 13.03 -17.84 44.13
N ILE A 78 12.35 -18.90 43.70
CA ILE A 78 12.78 -19.81 42.64
C ILE A 78 11.97 -19.56 41.37
N ALA A 79 12.65 -19.17 40.30
CA ALA A 79 12.05 -18.96 38.99
C ALA A 79 11.70 -20.30 38.31
N LYS A 80 10.42 -20.48 37.95
CA LYS A 80 9.93 -21.65 37.21
C LYS A 80 9.20 -21.23 35.93
N ILE A 81 9.32 -22.06 34.90
CA ILE A 81 8.71 -21.82 33.59
C ILE A 81 7.53 -22.76 33.37
N TYR A 82 6.45 -22.19 32.83
CA TYR A 82 5.24 -22.89 32.45
C TYR A 82 4.90 -22.63 30.99
N LYS A 83 4.13 -23.53 30.40
CA LYS A 83 3.65 -23.43 29.01
C LYS A 83 2.16 -23.72 28.97
N ARG A 84 1.45 -23.09 28.04
CA ARG A 84 0.04 -23.37 27.76
C ARG A 84 -0.24 -23.35 26.27
N LYS A 85 -1.20 -24.16 25.82
CA LYS A 85 -1.71 -24.15 24.44
C LYS A 85 -2.82 -23.13 24.25
N PHE A 86 -2.91 -22.56 23.05
CA PHE A 86 -3.99 -21.68 22.62
C PHE A 86 -4.91 -22.36 21.59
N PRO A 87 -6.21 -22.00 21.55
CA PRO A 87 -6.89 -21.02 22.41
C PRO A 87 -6.95 -21.48 23.87
N ALA A 88 -6.78 -20.53 24.81
CA ALA A 88 -6.79 -20.82 26.25
C ALA A 88 -8.16 -21.37 26.66
N GLY A 89 -8.17 -22.55 27.27
CA GLY A 89 -9.37 -23.21 27.79
C GLY A 89 -9.06 -24.05 29.02
N LEU A 90 -10.10 -24.52 29.71
CA LEU A 90 -9.97 -25.40 30.89
C LEU A 90 -9.27 -26.73 30.54
N GLU A 91 -9.40 -27.18 29.29
CA GLU A 91 -8.75 -28.40 28.77
C GLU A 91 -7.24 -28.25 28.55
N TYR A 92 -6.74 -27.01 28.54
CA TYR A 92 -5.33 -26.69 28.33
C TYR A 92 -4.79 -25.96 29.56
N PRO A 93 -4.56 -26.65 30.69
CA PRO A 93 -3.96 -26.04 31.88
C PRO A 93 -2.51 -25.62 31.62
N TRP A 94 -1.95 -24.82 32.52
CA TRP A 94 -0.52 -24.54 32.52
C TRP A 94 0.28 -25.80 32.86
N GLU A 95 1.24 -26.12 32.00
CA GLU A 95 2.13 -27.26 32.13
C GLU A 95 3.50 -26.77 32.59
N TYR A 96 3.96 -27.23 33.75
CA TYR A 96 5.33 -27.00 34.21
C TYR A 96 6.34 -27.52 33.17
N GLN A 97 7.37 -26.73 32.89
CA GLN A 97 8.39 -27.08 31.91
C GLN A 97 9.75 -27.35 32.55
N TRP A 98 10.27 -26.41 33.34
CA TRP A 98 11.59 -26.50 33.99
C TRP A 98 11.79 -25.39 35.04
N THR A 99 12.84 -25.53 35.85
CA THR A 99 13.26 -24.56 36.88
C THR A 99 14.53 -23.84 36.45
N LEU A 100 14.51 -22.50 36.48
CA LEU A 100 15.67 -21.65 36.18
C LEU A 100 16.60 -21.46 37.39
N GLY A 101 16.03 -21.53 38.61
CA GLY A 101 16.77 -21.40 39.87
C GLY A 101 16.44 -20.10 40.60
N THR A 102 17.30 -19.67 41.51
CA THR A 102 17.01 -18.51 42.36
C THR A 102 17.01 -17.19 41.58
N ALA A 103 16.02 -16.34 41.85
CA ALA A 103 15.91 -15.00 41.30
C ALA A 103 15.04 -14.09 42.20
N THR A 104 15.25 -12.79 42.10
CA THR A 104 14.48 -11.77 42.85
C THR A 104 13.45 -11.04 41.99
N ASP A 105 13.64 -11.01 40.67
CA ASP A 105 12.65 -10.53 39.70
C ASP A 105 12.87 -11.25 38.35
N VAL A 106 11.81 -11.37 37.56
CA VAL A 106 11.78 -12.16 36.31
C VAL A 106 10.95 -11.47 35.23
N ALA A 107 11.32 -11.68 33.97
CA ALA A 107 10.53 -11.29 32.81
C ALA A 107 10.73 -12.29 31.66
N ILE A 108 9.75 -12.41 30.77
CA ILE A 108 9.80 -13.28 29.60
C ILE A 108 9.14 -12.58 28.42
N GLU A 109 9.81 -12.58 27.27
CA GLU A 109 9.27 -11.94 26.08
C GLU A 109 9.88 -12.56 24.81
N PHE A 110 9.10 -12.58 23.73
CA PHE A 110 9.59 -13.04 22.45
C PHE A 110 10.29 -11.93 21.68
N ASN A 111 11.39 -12.29 21.00
CA ASN A 111 11.81 -11.55 19.84
C ASN A 111 11.00 -12.01 18.60
N GLY A 112 10.99 -11.20 17.56
CA GLY A 112 10.25 -11.50 16.34
C GLY A 112 10.09 -10.30 15.42
N VAL A 113 9.41 -10.55 14.31
CA VAL A 113 9.17 -9.57 13.25
C VAL A 113 7.69 -9.25 13.19
N TRP A 114 7.35 -7.98 13.11
CA TRP A 114 5.98 -7.56 12.90
C TRP A 114 5.53 -7.79 11.46
N LYS A 115 4.41 -8.48 11.28
CA LYS A 115 3.85 -8.82 9.97
C LYS A 115 2.44 -8.28 9.85
N MET A 116 2.12 -7.68 8.70
CA MET A 116 0.76 -7.29 8.36
C MET A 116 -0.02 -8.54 7.97
N ASN A 117 -1.17 -8.77 8.60
CA ASN A 117 -2.20 -9.64 8.03
C ASN A 117 -3.10 -8.76 7.16
N ALA A 118 -2.99 -8.95 5.84
CA ALA A 118 -3.66 -8.12 4.85
C ALA A 118 -5.20 -8.24 4.89
N GLU A 119 -5.73 -9.43 5.22
CA GLU A 119 -7.18 -9.65 5.29
C GLU A 119 -7.82 -8.94 6.47
N LYS A 120 -7.12 -8.89 7.61
CA LYS A 120 -7.61 -8.31 8.87
C LYS A 120 -7.14 -6.85 9.08
N GLU A 121 -6.33 -6.31 8.17
CA GLU A 121 -5.75 -4.96 8.21
C GLU A 121 -5.01 -4.61 9.53
N TRP A 122 -4.33 -5.58 10.13
CA TRP A 122 -3.65 -5.40 11.41
C TRP A 122 -2.25 -6.04 11.43
N TYR A 123 -1.36 -5.53 12.30
CA TYR A 123 -0.05 -6.12 12.52
C TYR A 123 -0.12 -7.16 13.65
N TYR A 124 0.50 -8.32 13.42
CA TYR A 124 0.77 -9.31 14.45
C TYR A 124 2.28 -9.51 14.59
N LEU A 125 2.73 -9.93 15.78
CA LEU A 125 4.13 -10.25 16.01
C LEU A 125 4.35 -11.71 15.62
N GLN A 126 5.09 -11.93 14.53
CA GLN A 126 5.58 -13.26 14.18
C GLN A 126 6.82 -13.55 15.02
N THR A 127 6.66 -14.35 16.06
CA THR A 127 7.70 -14.64 17.04
C THR A 127 8.71 -15.67 16.54
N GLU A 128 9.88 -15.69 17.16
CA GLU A 128 10.81 -16.82 17.11
C GLU A 128 10.21 -18.08 17.79
N GLU A 129 10.91 -19.22 17.70
CA GLU A 129 10.44 -20.49 18.28
C GLU A 129 10.39 -20.42 19.82
N TYR A 130 11.37 -19.75 20.44
CA TYR A 130 11.50 -19.65 21.89
C TYR A 130 11.70 -18.22 22.38
N PRO A 131 11.22 -17.90 23.59
CA PRO A 131 11.35 -16.56 24.16
C PRO A 131 12.73 -16.33 24.81
N TYR A 132 13.02 -15.06 25.05
CA TYR A 132 14.09 -14.62 25.91
C TYR A 132 13.60 -14.62 27.36
N VAL A 133 14.46 -15.10 28.26
CA VAL A 133 14.20 -15.15 29.69
C VAL A 133 15.14 -14.19 30.39
N PHE A 134 14.57 -13.25 31.15
CA PHE A 134 15.29 -12.26 31.94
C PHE A 134 15.10 -12.55 33.41
N TYR A 135 16.18 -12.43 34.19
CA TYR A 135 16.12 -12.69 35.62
C TYR A 135 17.18 -11.90 36.37
N VAL A 136 16.82 -11.49 37.59
CA VAL A 136 17.73 -10.82 38.52
C VAL A 136 18.21 -11.82 39.57
N ARG A 137 19.53 -11.97 39.70
CA ARG A 137 20.15 -12.80 40.74
C ARG A 137 21.25 -12.03 41.42
N ASN A 138 21.14 -11.84 42.74
CA ASN A 138 22.10 -11.07 43.54
C ASN A 138 22.32 -9.64 42.97
N GLY A 139 21.24 -8.99 42.52
CA GLY A 139 21.29 -7.65 41.89
C GLY A 139 21.81 -7.62 40.45
N ASN A 140 22.19 -8.76 39.86
CA ASN A 140 22.66 -8.83 38.48
C ASN A 140 21.54 -9.27 37.55
N LEU A 141 21.29 -8.49 36.49
CA LEU A 141 20.33 -8.80 35.44
C LEU A 141 20.98 -9.64 34.34
N TYR A 142 20.46 -10.84 34.15
CA TYR A 142 20.88 -11.75 33.10
C TYR A 142 19.78 -11.94 32.05
N VAL A 143 20.21 -12.28 30.84
CA VAL A 143 19.34 -12.76 29.78
C VAL A 143 19.86 -14.06 29.19
N GLN A 144 18.95 -14.99 28.88
CA GLN A 144 19.25 -16.19 28.11
C GLN A 144 18.12 -16.49 27.12
N VAL A 145 18.45 -17.16 26.02
CA VAL A 145 17.44 -17.69 25.10
C VAL A 145 16.97 -19.04 25.63
N TRP A 146 15.71 -19.11 26.03
CA TRP A 146 15.08 -20.32 26.55
C TRP A 146 15.89 -21.04 27.65
N ARG A 147 16.37 -22.27 27.40
CA ARG A 147 17.15 -23.10 28.33
C ARG A 147 18.67 -22.96 28.17
N ASN A 148 19.15 -22.15 27.24
CA ASN A 148 20.57 -22.05 26.95
C ASN A 148 21.30 -21.16 27.98
N ASN A 149 21.61 -21.74 29.15
CA ASN A 149 22.32 -21.06 30.23
C ASN A 149 23.83 -20.93 29.98
N ASP A 150 24.41 -21.70 29.05
CA ASP A 150 25.84 -21.61 28.71
C ASP A 150 26.21 -20.23 28.13
N ASN A 151 25.21 -19.49 27.64
CA ASN A 151 25.32 -18.14 27.07
C ASN A 151 24.52 -17.07 27.84
N ALA A 152 24.28 -17.26 29.14
CA ALA A 152 23.63 -16.23 29.94
C ALA A 152 24.44 -14.92 29.90
N THR A 153 23.88 -13.89 29.28
CA THR A 153 24.55 -12.60 29.11
C THR A 153 24.20 -11.71 30.30
N LEU A 154 25.22 -11.18 30.99
CA LEU A 154 25.04 -10.14 31.99
C LEU A 154 24.75 -8.80 31.31
N LEU A 155 23.59 -8.20 31.59
CA LEU A 155 23.18 -6.93 30.99
C LEU A 155 23.44 -5.74 31.91
N ALA A 156 23.21 -5.89 33.22
CA ALA A 156 23.36 -4.81 34.20
C ALA A 156 23.58 -5.36 35.62
N THR A 157 24.12 -4.51 36.49
CA THR A 157 24.31 -4.76 37.93
C THR A 157 23.47 -3.78 38.76
N ASP A 158 23.30 -4.07 40.05
CA ASP A 158 22.54 -3.26 41.01
C ASP A 158 21.07 -3.05 40.62
N VAL A 159 20.49 -4.06 39.98
CA VAL A 159 19.12 -4.06 39.48
C VAL A 159 18.15 -4.54 40.56
N SER A 160 17.08 -3.77 40.79
CA SER A 160 16.04 -4.11 41.77
C SER A 160 14.72 -4.56 41.15
N GLN A 161 14.45 -4.18 39.90
CA GLN A 161 13.23 -4.58 39.19
C GLN A 161 13.46 -4.53 37.68
N ILE A 162 12.75 -5.38 36.93
CA ILE A 162 12.87 -5.49 35.47
C ILE A 162 11.51 -5.54 34.77
N SER A 163 11.44 -5.05 33.52
CA SER A 163 10.27 -5.19 32.66
C SER A 163 10.63 -5.29 31.19
N ALA A 164 10.13 -6.32 30.53
CA ALA A 164 10.41 -6.63 29.14
C ALA A 164 9.23 -6.27 28.23
N CYS A 165 9.53 -5.87 27.00
CA CYS A 165 8.54 -5.68 25.95
C CYS A 165 9.22 -5.74 24.58
N LYS A 166 8.63 -6.43 23.60
CA LYS A 166 9.06 -6.30 22.21
C LYS A 166 8.56 -4.97 21.62
N GLY A 167 9.48 -4.13 21.15
CA GLY A 167 9.14 -2.90 20.43
C GLY A 167 8.81 -3.11 18.96
N TRP A 168 8.44 -2.03 18.28
CA TRP A 168 8.11 -2.04 16.86
C TRP A 168 9.38 -2.18 15.99
N GLN A 169 9.28 -2.96 14.92
CA GLN A 169 10.34 -3.14 13.93
C GLN A 169 9.74 -2.98 12.54
N SER A 170 10.38 -2.15 11.71
CA SER A 170 10.00 -2.06 10.30
C SER A 170 10.25 -3.37 9.56
N SER A 171 9.31 -3.75 8.69
CA SER A 171 9.52 -4.86 7.76
C SER A 171 10.28 -4.45 6.48
N VAL A 172 10.44 -3.14 6.24
CA VAL A 172 11.06 -2.58 5.02
C VAL A 172 12.48 -2.08 5.31
N GLU A 173 12.68 -1.48 6.48
CA GLU A 173 13.97 -0.96 6.95
C GLU A 173 14.33 -1.63 8.28
N PRO A 174 14.85 -2.88 8.26
CA PRO A 174 14.99 -3.71 9.46
C PRO A 174 15.90 -3.11 10.55
N ASP A 175 16.79 -2.18 10.18
CA ASP A 175 17.64 -1.36 11.03
C ASP A 175 16.85 -0.34 11.87
N LEU A 176 15.63 0.02 11.44
CA LEU A 176 14.67 0.78 12.25
C LEU A 176 13.90 -0.15 13.19
N ASP A 177 14.64 -0.76 14.11
CA ASP A 177 14.16 -1.66 15.15
C ASP A 177 14.19 -0.98 16.52
N GLN A 178 13.04 -0.90 17.20
CA GLN A 178 13.01 -0.50 18.62
C GLN A 178 13.50 -1.63 19.54
N GLY A 179 13.68 -2.83 18.99
CA GLY A 179 14.31 -3.97 19.62
C GLY A 179 13.41 -4.75 20.57
N LEU A 180 13.94 -5.85 21.09
CA LEU A 180 13.42 -6.48 22.31
C LEU A 180 14.00 -5.72 23.51
N ILE A 181 13.13 -5.05 24.26
CA ILE A 181 13.53 -4.09 25.29
C ILE A 181 13.44 -4.73 26.66
N ILE A 182 14.47 -4.49 27.47
CA ILE A 182 14.47 -4.77 28.90
C ILE A 182 14.73 -3.46 29.65
N GLY A 183 13.70 -2.95 30.29
CA GLY A 183 13.80 -1.85 31.24
C GLY A 183 14.12 -2.38 32.64
N TYR A 184 14.88 -1.62 33.43
CA TYR A 184 15.22 -1.99 34.79
C TYR A 184 15.43 -0.78 35.70
N LEU A 185 15.19 -0.99 37.00
CA LEU A 185 15.50 -0.03 38.04
C LEU A 185 16.87 -0.29 38.63
N LYS A 186 17.69 0.76 38.67
CA LYS A 186 19.02 0.77 39.31
C LYS A 186 19.12 1.98 40.23
N ASN A 187 19.17 1.73 41.54
CA ASN A 187 19.18 2.77 42.58
C ASN A 187 18.06 3.84 42.41
N GLY A 188 16.88 3.42 41.94
CA GLY A 188 15.73 4.30 41.72
C GLY A 188 15.75 5.13 40.42
N SER A 189 16.78 5.00 39.59
CA SER A 189 16.78 5.49 38.20
C SER A 189 16.29 4.37 37.26
N VAL A 190 15.60 4.77 36.19
CA VAL A 190 15.13 3.85 35.14
C VAL A 190 16.16 3.79 34.02
N TYR A 191 16.61 2.58 33.70
CA TYR A 191 17.49 2.29 32.58
C TYR A 191 16.83 1.29 31.65
N TYR A 192 17.32 1.18 30.42
CA TYR A 192 16.95 0.10 29.53
C TYR A 192 18.11 -0.30 28.61
N ARG A 193 17.97 -1.50 28.04
CA ARG A 193 18.72 -1.95 26.88
C ARG A 193 17.74 -2.54 25.87
N ALA A 194 18.12 -2.52 24.60
CA ALA A 194 17.33 -3.11 23.53
C ALA A 194 18.21 -4.07 22.72
N LEU A 195 17.65 -5.22 22.34
CA LEU A 195 18.24 -6.12 21.35
C LEU A 195 17.69 -5.72 19.99
N CYS A 196 18.51 -5.04 19.18
CA CYS A 196 18.10 -4.45 17.90
C CYS A 196 18.80 -5.12 16.73
N CYS A 197 18.09 -5.28 15.62
CA CYS A 197 18.70 -5.64 14.34
C CYS A 197 19.60 -4.50 13.84
N GLN A 198 20.82 -4.84 13.45
CA GLN A 198 21.80 -3.92 12.87
C GLN A 198 21.74 -4.00 11.33
N ASP A 199 22.36 -3.04 10.64
CA ASP A 199 22.40 -2.95 9.16
C ASP A 199 22.92 -4.22 8.48
N ASN A 200 23.78 -4.98 9.16
CA ASN A 200 24.33 -6.24 8.67
C ASN A 200 23.43 -7.47 8.94
N GLY A 201 22.23 -7.26 9.48
CA GLY A 201 21.25 -8.30 9.84
C GLY A 201 21.55 -9.03 11.16
N SER A 202 22.61 -8.65 11.88
CA SER A 202 22.90 -9.23 13.20
C SER A 202 22.07 -8.56 14.29
N TYR A 203 21.78 -9.29 15.37
CA TYR A 203 21.11 -8.74 16.55
C TYR A 203 22.13 -8.50 17.66
N VAL A 204 22.14 -7.28 18.20
CA VAL A 204 23.08 -6.86 19.25
C VAL A 204 22.32 -6.19 20.38
N TRP A 205 22.69 -6.53 21.62
CA TRP A 205 22.25 -5.77 22.80
C TRP A 205 22.95 -4.43 22.81
N GLU A 206 22.18 -3.36 22.60
CA GLU A 206 22.69 -2.00 22.62
C GLU A 206 23.18 -1.60 24.01
N ALA A 207 23.89 -0.46 24.06
CA ALA A 207 24.41 0.10 25.29
C ALA A 207 23.28 0.40 26.29
N GLU A 208 23.64 0.49 27.58
CA GLU A 208 22.71 0.92 28.62
C GLU A 208 22.32 2.39 28.40
N HIS A 209 21.02 2.66 28.42
CA HIS A 209 20.45 4.01 28.29
C HIS A 209 19.61 4.36 29.52
N GLU A 210 19.83 5.56 30.07
CA GLU A 210 18.99 6.10 31.14
C GLU A 210 17.74 6.80 30.58
N VAL A 211 16.57 6.54 31.17
CA VAL A 211 15.33 7.27 30.90
C VAL A 211 15.24 8.48 31.83
N SER A 212 16.14 9.45 31.61
CA SER A 212 16.33 10.61 32.50
C SER A 212 15.06 11.45 32.73
N ALA A 213 14.10 11.43 31.81
CA ALA A 213 12.80 12.09 31.94
C ALA A 213 11.97 11.61 33.14
N LEU A 214 12.23 10.40 33.66
CA LEU A 214 11.56 9.84 34.84
C LEU A 214 12.26 10.19 36.16
N GLY A 215 13.43 10.84 36.10
CA GLY A 215 14.22 11.22 37.28
C GLY A 215 14.66 10.03 38.14
N THR A 216 14.95 10.31 39.41
CA THR A 216 15.44 9.35 40.41
C THR A 216 14.40 9.07 41.50
N GLY A 217 14.51 7.94 42.21
CA GLY A 217 13.61 7.57 43.31
C GLY A 217 12.34 6.83 42.87
N ASN A 218 12.39 6.23 41.67
CA ASN A 218 11.34 5.37 41.16
C ASN A 218 11.31 4.04 41.93
N THR A 219 10.11 3.58 42.28
CA THR A 219 9.88 2.34 43.05
C THR A 219 9.29 1.22 42.23
N THR A 220 8.69 1.55 41.07
CA THR A 220 8.14 0.56 40.13
C THR A 220 8.49 0.94 38.69
N LEU A 221 8.52 -0.05 37.81
CA LEU A 221 8.73 0.08 36.38
C LEU A 221 7.84 -0.90 35.60
N SER A 222 7.25 -0.40 34.51
CA SER A 222 6.62 -1.19 33.47
C SER A 222 6.98 -0.61 32.10
N VAL A 223 7.51 -1.46 31.22
CA VAL A 223 7.77 -1.13 29.82
C VAL A 223 6.56 -1.58 29.00
N ILE A 224 6.03 -0.66 28.21
CA ILE A 224 4.83 -0.88 27.40
C ILE A 224 5.09 -0.51 25.95
N ARG A 225 4.42 -1.20 25.04
CA ARG A 225 4.33 -0.82 23.63
C ARG A 225 3.00 -0.13 23.38
N THR A 226 3.01 1.01 22.69
CA THR A 226 1.79 1.71 22.28
C THR A 226 1.42 1.36 20.84
N ASN A 227 0.13 1.47 20.50
CA ASN A 227 -0.35 1.25 19.12
C ASN A 227 0.07 2.35 18.13
N ASP A 228 0.63 3.46 18.61
CA ASP A 228 1.13 4.54 17.77
C ASP A 228 2.65 4.51 17.62
N PHE A 229 3.21 3.29 17.58
CA PHE A 229 4.60 3.01 17.25
C PHE A 229 5.65 3.57 18.24
N ARG A 230 5.30 3.62 19.53
CA ARG A 230 6.20 4.07 20.60
C ARG A 230 6.37 3.02 21.68
N ILE A 231 7.42 3.21 22.46
CA ILE A 231 7.67 2.51 23.71
C ILE A 231 7.44 3.49 24.85
N GLY A 232 6.76 3.02 25.89
CA GLY A 232 6.53 3.73 27.11
C GLY A 232 7.24 3.11 28.29
N PHE A 233 7.79 3.96 29.13
CA PHE A 233 8.34 3.61 30.43
C PHE A 233 7.44 4.25 31.49
N LEU A 234 6.68 3.40 32.17
CA LEU A 234 5.79 3.79 33.25
C LEU A 234 6.46 3.51 34.59
N ALA A 235 6.62 4.53 35.43
CA ALA A 235 7.24 4.39 36.73
C ALA A 235 6.42 5.06 37.82
N GLN A 236 6.52 4.58 39.06
CA GLN A 236 5.96 5.26 40.23
C GLN A 236 7.06 5.94 41.02
N ASN A 237 6.89 7.22 41.33
CA ASN A 237 7.80 8.01 42.15
C ASN A 237 7.01 8.75 43.22
N SER A 238 7.31 8.49 44.50
CA SER A 238 6.65 9.16 45.64
C SER A 238 5.12 9.14 45.55
N GLY A 239 4.55 8.01 45.10
CA GLY A 239 3.11 7.84 44.91
C GLY A 239 2.52 8.39 43.61
N ARG A 240 3.30 9.07 42.76
CA ARG A 240 2.86 9.58 41.45
C ARG A 240 3.28 8.65 40.32
N MET A 241 2.39 8.42 39.37
CA MET A 241 2.70 7.71 38.13
C MET A 241 3.31 8.67 37.11
N LEU A 242 4.45 8.30 36.55
CA LEU A 242 5.20 9.01 35.54
C LEU A 242 5.26 8.15 34.27
N LEU A 243 5.12 8.78 33.10
CA LEU A 243 5.20 8.12 31.80
C LEU A 243 6.18 8.87 30.91
N ALA A 244 7.21 8.19 30.43
CA ALA A 244 8.08 8.66 29.36
C ALA A 244 7.80 7.84 28.09
N LEU A 245 7.73 8.50 26.94
CA LEU A 245 7.48 7.87 25.65
C LEU A 245 8.65 8.14 24.71
N THR A 246 9.07 7.13 23.96
CA THR A 246 10.02 7.31 22.87
C THR A 246 9.43 8.14 21.73
N HIS A 247 10.28 8.58 20.81
CA HIS A 247 9.82 9.04 19.51
C HIS A 247 9.10 7.91 18.76
N ARG A 248 8.22 8.31 17.83
CA ARG A 248 7.48 7.38 16.97
C ARG A 248 8.43 6.80 15.93
N ASN A 249 8.35 5.49 15.72
CA ASN A 249 9.03 4.81 14.62
C ASN A 249 8.01 4.44 13.54
N TYR A 250 7.88 5.29 12.51
CA TYR A 250 6.87 5.18 11.46
C TYR A 250 7.24 4.20 10.32
N ALA A 251 8.52 3.85 10.21
CA ALA A 251 9.08 3.25 9.00
C ALA A 251 8.44 1.92 8.66
N GLY A 252 7.85 1.82 7.46
CA GLY A 252 7.22 0.59 6.95
C GLY A 252 6.02 0.06 7.74
N MET A 253 5.56 0.77 8.78
CA MET A 253 4.41 0.34 9.60
C MET A 253 3.24 1.34 9.61
N SER A 254 3.53 2.62 9.36
CA SER A 254 2.52 3.69 9.30
C SER A 254 2.20 4.19 7.89
N VAL A 255 3.03 3.84 6.92
CA VAL A 255 2.68 4.01 5.50
C VAL A 255 2.04 2.69 5.10
N ARG A 256 0.70 2.67 5.01
CA ARG A 256 0.02 1.55 4.36
C ARG A 256 0.69 1.38 2.99
N PRO A 257 1.15 0.17 2.60
CA PRO A 257 1.39 -0.09 1.20
C PRO A 257 0.14 0.36 0.46
N GLU A 258 0.28 1.21 -0.55
CA GLU A 258 -0.84 1.56 -1.41
C GLU A 258 -1.31 0.25 -2.06
N THR A 259 -2.40 -0.30 -1.54
CA THR A 259 -2.93 -1.57 -2.02
C THR A 259 -4.03 -1.27 -3.02
N VAL A 260 -3.81 -1.68 -4.26
CA VAL A 260 -4.87 -1.67 -5.26
C VAL A 260 -5.48 -3.05 -5.35
N HIS A 261 -6.76 -3.13 -4.98
CA HIS A 261 -7.56 -4.34 -5.14
C HIS A 261 -8.13 -4.36 -6.56
N VAL A 262 -7.51 -5.12 -7.46
CA VAL A 262 -8.02 -5.30 -8.82
C VAL A 262 -8.94 -6.50 -8.84
N ASN A 263 -10.25 -6.26 -9.00
CA ASN A 263 -11.23 -7.31 -9.22
C ASN A 263 -11.61 -7.33 -10.71
N THR A 264 -11.17 -8.36 -11.44
CA THR A 264 -11.58 -8.57 -12.83
C THR A 264 -12.94 -9.29 -12.86
N SER A 265 -14.00 -8.54 -13.11
CA SER A 265 -15.35 -9.09 -13.34
C SER A 265 -15.75 -8.92 -14.81
N ASN A 266 -16.66 -9.77 -15.31
CA ASN A 266 -17.17 -9.75 -16.71
C ASN A 266 -16.12 -9.97 -17.82
N VAL A 267 -15.13 -10.85 -17.59
CA VAL A 267 -14.16 -11.23 -18.63
C VAL A 267 -14.88 -12.01 -19.74
N ARG A 268 -14.79 -11.53 -20.99
CA ARG A 268 -15.23 -12.23 -22.19
C ARG A 268 -14.03 -12.53 -23.07
N MET A 269 -13.95 -13.77 -23.56
CA MET A 269 -12.93 -14.25 -24.47
C MET A 269 -13.57 -14.49 -25.84
N TRP A 270 -12.94 -14.01 -26.90
CA TRP A 270 -13.34 -14.32 -28.27
C TRP A 270 -12.18 -15.05 -28.95
N ILE A 271 -12.46 -16.23 -29.49
CA ILE A 271 -11.53 -17.06 -30.25
C ILE A 271 -11.97 -16.95 -31.72
N SER A 272 -11.02 -16.84 -32.65
CA SER A 272 -11.29 -16.93 -34.09
C SER A 272 -11.95 -18.27 -34.41
N ASP A 273 -12.76 -18.36 -35.48
CA ASP A 273 -13.41 -19.62 -35.85
C ASP A 273 -12.40 -20.78 -35.87
N MET A 274 -12.62 -21.79 -35.03
CA MET A 274 -11.78 -22.99 -35.01
C MET A 274 -12.01 -23.74 -36.31
N THR A 275 -10.95 -23.89 -37.11
CA THR A 275 -11.00 -24.75 -38.28
C THR A 275 -10.84 -26.19 -37.80
N GLU A 276 -11.91 -26.97 -37.86
CA GLU A 276 -11.89 -28.37 -37.44
C GLU A 276 -10.89 -29.16 -38.30
N LEU A 277 -9.77 -29.55 -37.69
CA LEU A 277 -8.87 -30.57 -38.23
C LEU A 277 -9.13 -31.82 -37.40
N ASP A 278 -9.73 -32.84 -38.02
CA ASP A 278 -10.09 -34.15 -37.44
C ASP A 278 -8.89 -34.84 -36.76
N THR A 279 -8.54 -34.37 -35.57
CA THR A 279 -7.48 -34.92 -34.75
C THR A 279 -8.09 -35.45 -33.45
N LEU A 280 -7.74 -36.68 -33.10
CA LEU A 280 -8.36 -37.49 -32.04
C LEU A 280 -8.02 -37.00 -30.60
N SER A 281 -7.67 -35.74 -30.41
CA SER A 281 -7.18 -35.19 -29.14
C SER A 281 -7.94 -33.94 -28.71
N LYS A 282 -8.26 -33.85 -27.41
CA LYS A 282 -8.93 -32.70 -26.80
C LYS A 282 -8.07 -31.44 -26.93
N GLU A 283 -8.65 -30.37 -27.45
CA GLU A 283 -8.05 -29.04 -27.48
C GLU A 283 -8.49 -28.21 -26.27
N TYR A 284 -7.57 -27.41 -25.72
CA TYR A 284 -7.83 -26.50 -24.59
C TYR A 284 -7.46 -25.07 -24.99
N ALA A 285 -8.32 -24.11 -24.66
CA ALA A 285 -8.03 -22.68 -24.78
C ALA A 285 -8.19 -22.01 -23.41
N SER A 286 -7.21 -21.20 -23.01
CA SER A 286 -7.26 -20.42 -21.76
C SER A 286 -6.94 -18.95 -22.03
N GLY A 287 -7.80 -18.05 -21.55
CA GLY A 287 -7.49 -16.63 -21.44
C GLY A 287 -7.03 -16.31 -20.02
N ASN A 288 -5.79 -15.87 -19.85
CA ASN A 288 -5.31 -15.29 -18.61
C ASN A 288 -5.29 -13.76 -18.74
N ALA A 289 -5.82 -13.04 -17.75
CA ALA A 289 -5.54 -11.62 -17.63
C ALA A 289 -4.04 -11.50 -17.31
N ALA A 290 -3.23 -11.14 -18.30
CA ALA A 290 -1.83 -10.87 -18.08
C ALA A 290 -1.73 -9.62 -17.19
N TYR A 291 -1.37 -9.83 -15.93
CA TYR A 291 -0.93 -8.83 -14.95
C TYR A 291 -1.71 -7.51 -15.00
N PRO A 292 -2.82 -7.36 -14.26
CA PRO A 292 -3.30 -6.02 -13.97
C PRO A 292 -2.16 -5.28 -13.25
N TYR A 293 -1.52 -4.34 -13.94
CA TYR A 293 -0.50 -3.48 -13.38
C TYR A 293 -1.12 -2.13 -13.07
N VAL A 294 -0.78 -1.60 -11.90
CA VAL A 294 -1.12 -0.25 -11.49
C VAL A 294 0.17 0.54 -11.60
N LEU A 295 0.14 1.61 -12.40
CA LEU A 295 1.25 2.53 -12.50
C LEU A 295 0.80 3.86 -11.90
N LEU A 296 1.54 4.31 -10.90
CA LEU A 296 1.45 5.68 -10.41
C LEU A 296 2.25 6.52 -11.40
N ASP A 297 1.56 7.38 -12.13
CA ASP A 297 2.18 8.25 -13.12
C ASP A 297 2.93 9.38 -12.39
N ALA A 298 4.18 9.63 -12.78
CA ALA A 298 4.87 10.84 -12.34
C ALA A 298 4.21 12.05 -13.03
N PRO A 299 4.10 13.22 -12.37
CA PRO A 299 3.78 14.44 -13.09
C PRO A 299 4.85 14.63 -14.18
N ASP A 300 4.43 14.87 -15.43
CA ASP A 300 5.27 15.09 -16.64
C ASP A 300 5.42 13.93 -17.64
N THR A 301 4.47 12.99 -17.68
CA THR A 301 4.46 11.87 -18.64
C THR A 301 3.50 12.13 -19.81
N GLU A 302 3.57 13.34 -20.37
CA GLU A 302 2.67 13.81 -21.43
C GLU A 302 2.50 12.79 -22.58
N GLU A 303 1.26 12.65 -23.07
CA GLU A 303 0.96 11.82 -24.23
C GLU A 303 1.51 12.44 -25.52
N ILE A 304 1.76 11.61 -26.53
CA ILE A 304 2.07 12.13 -27.86
C ILE A 304 0.86 12.91 -28.37
N SER A 305 1.10 14.13 -28.83
CA SER A 305 0.07 15.04 -29.31
C SER A 305 0.59 15.78 -30.55
N VAL A 306 -0.31 16.50 -31.23
CA VAL A 306 0.06 17.31 -32.40
C VAL A 306 0.55 18.66 -31.93
N SER A 307 1.78 19.03 -32.26
CA SER A 307 2.37 20.33 -31.91
C SER A 307 1.99 21.42 -32.91
N SER A 308 1.94 21.09 -34.21
CA SER A 308 1.59 22.02 -35.28
C SER A 308 1.23 21.29 -36.57
N VAL A 309 0.57 22.01 -37.50
CA VAL A 309 0.22 21.50 -38.83
C VAL A 309 0.65 22.50 -39.89
N GLU A 310 1.33 22.01 -40.92
CA GLU A 310 1.74 22.75 -42.11
C GLU A 310 1.00 22.23 -43.34
N LYS A 311 0.56 23.14 -44.23
CA LYS A 311 -0.01 22.78 -45.54
C LYS A 311 1.09 22.63 -46.57
N LEU A 312 1.09 21.52 -47.30
CA LEU A 312 2.00 21.30 -48.43
C LEU A 312 1.42 21.98 -49.67
N ASN A 313 1.94 23.16 -50.00
CA ASN A 313 1.38 24.03 -51.03
C ASN A 313 1.94 23.72 -52.42
N ARG A 314 1.10 23.83 -53.46
CA ARG A 314 1.56 23.87 -54.85
C ARG A 314 2.20 25.23 -55.14
N GLU A 315 3.17 25.26 -56.05
CA GLU A 315 3.78 26.51 -56.53
C GLU A 315 2.77 27.39 -57.29
N THR A 316 1.81 26.77 -57.98
CA THR A 316 0.79 27.46 -58.76
C THR A 316 -0.62 27.15 -58.26
N GLY A 317 -1.49 28.17 -58.23
CA GLY A 317 -2.93 27.99 -58.08
C GLY A 317 -3.45 27.82 -56.64
N PHE A 318 -2.97 28.60 -55.67
CA PHE A 318 -3.50 28.74 -54.28
C PHE A 318 -4.17 27.49 -53.65
N VAL A 319 -3.57 26.32 -53.84
CA VAL A 319 -4.02 25.02 -53.33
C VAL A 319 -2.88 24.29 -52.63
N CYS A 320 -3.24 23.37 -51.75
CA CYS A 320 -2.36 22.42 -51.10
C CYS A 320 -2.69 20.98 -51.53
N TYR A 321 -1.69 20.10 -51.50
CA TYR A 321 -1.80 18.70 -51.91
C TYR A 321 -1.50 17.72 -50.77
N GLY A 322 -1.42 18.23 -49.55
CA GLY A 322 -1.07 17.45 -48.38
C GLY A 322 -0.87 18.29 -47.13
N PHE A 323 -0.54 17.60 -46.06
CA PHE A 323 -0.32 18.17 -44.73
C PHE A 323 0.90 17.53 -44.08
N LYS A 324 1.68 18.33 -43.37
CA LYS A 324 2.73 17.87 -42.47
C LYS A 324 2.29 18.14 -41.04
N ILE A 325 2.25 17.10 -40.21
CA ILE A 325 1.68 17.11 -38.86
C ILE A 325 2.83 16.83 -37.89
N HIS A 326 3.29 17.86 -37.21
CA HIS A 326 4.38 17.74 -36.24
C HIS A 326 3.85 17.16 -34.94
N LEU A 327 4.59 16.22 -34.38
CA LEU A 327 4.25 15.53 -33.15
C LEU A 327 5.10 16.06 -31.99
N THR A 328 4.62 15.96 -30.76
CA THR A 328 5.41 16.30 -29.56
C THR A 328 6.45 15.24 -29.19
N LYS A 329 6.34 14.02 -29.74
CA LYS A 329 7.30 12.93 -29.51
C LYS A 329 7.69 12.21 -30.81
N PRO A 330 8.90 11.60 -30.87
CA PRO A 330 9.30 10.77 -31.99
C PRO A 330 8.39 9.56 -32.17
N LEU A 331 8.01 9.30 -33.41
CA LEU A 331 7.24 8.14 -33.81
C LEU A 331 8.18 7.06 -34.37
N ASN A 332 7.89 5.82 -34.05
CA ASN A 332 8.63 4.64 -34.47
C ASN A 332 7.67 3.64 -35.13
N GLY A 333 8.24 2.66 -35.82
CA GLY A 333 7.49 1.67 -36.60
C GLY A 333 7.44 2.03 -38.08
N SER A 334 6.51 1.39 -38.80
CA SER A 334 6.38 1.55 -40.25
C SER A 334 4.95 1.91 -40.63
N ILE A 335 4.79 2.92 -41.48
CA ILE A 335 3.50 3.25 -42.07
C ILE A 335 3.21 2.22 -43.18
N ASP A 336 2.22 1.38 -42.94
CA ASP A 336 1.71 0.44 -43.94
C ASP A 336 0.55 1.06 -44.75
N ALA A 337 0.08 0.35 -45.77
CA ALA A 337 -0.99 0.81 -46.66
C ALA A 337 -2.35 1.02 -45.93
N GLY A 338 -2.54 0.45 -44.74
CA GLY A 338 -3.78 0.57 -43.98
C GLY A 338 -3.90 1.89 -43.21
N PHE A 339 -2.79 2.53 -42.86
CA PHE A 339 -2.80 3.80 -42.12
C PHE A 339 -3.47 4.94 -42.90
N PRO A 340 -3.04 5.29 -44.14
CA PRO A 340 -3.65 6.40 -44.89
C PRO A 340 -5.13 6.17 -45.18
N VAL A 341 -5.55 4.92 -45.41
CA VAL A 341 -6.97 4.57 -45.68
C VAL A 341 -7.88 4.88 -44.50
N LYS A 342 -7.35 4.83 -43.26
CA LYS A 342 -8.12 5.12 -42.05
C LYS A 342 -8.02 6.58 -41.59
N CYS A 343 -7.13 7.38 -42.17
CA CYS A 343 -7.07 8.81 -41.92
C CYS A 343 -8.24 9.52 -42.62
N THR A 344 -8.87 10.47 -41.94
CA THR A 344 -10.00 11.22 -42.50
C THR A 344 -9.72 12.72 -42.55
N LEU A 345 -10.28 13.38 -43.55
CA LEU A 345 -10.23 14.83 -43.73
C LEU A 345 -11.66 15.38 -43.71
N SER A 346 -11.86 16.58 -43.17
CA SER A 346 -13.18 17.22 -43.16
C SER A 346 -13.66 17.71 -44.54
N VAL A 347 -12.84 17.58 -45.59
CA VAL A 347 -13.17 18.02 -46.95
C VAL A 347 -13.84 16.88 -47.71
N SER A 348 -15.09 17.09 -48.11
CA SER A 348 -15.88 16.09 -48.84
C SER A 348 -15.20 15.67 -50.16
N GLY A 349 -15.13 14.37 -50.40
CA GLY A 349 -14.58 13.80 -51.64
C GLY A 349 -13.04 13.78 -51.72
N VAL A 350 -12.33 14.19 -50.65
CA VAL A 350 -10.86 14.12 -50.60
C VAL A 350 -10.43 13.11 -49.54
N THR A 351 -9.60 12.14 -49.94
CA THR A 351 -9.03 11.12 -49.06
C THR A 351 -7.52 11.29 -48.92
N VAL A 352 -6.91 10.58 -47.98
CA VAL A 352 -5.44 10.50 -47.87
C VAL A 352 -4.95 9.39 -48.81
N ALA A 353 -4.21 9.77 -49.84
CA ALA A 353 -3.69 8.86 -50.86
C ALA A 353 -2.45 8.09 -50.38
N SER A 354 -1.58 8.74 -49.61
CA SER A 354 -0.40 8.11 -49.01
C SER A 354 0.07 8.88 -47.78
N ALA A 355 0.86 8.21 -46.94
CA ALA A 355 1.41 8.77 -45.72
C ALA A 355 2.88 8.33 -45.55
N SER A 356 3.71 9.22 -45.00
CA SER A 356 5.11 8.93 -44.64
C SER A 356 5.46 9.63 -43.33
N TYR A 357 6.52 9.17 -42.65
CA TYR A 357 7.02 9.82 -41.44
C TYR A 357 8.40 10.41 -41.70
N ASN A 358 8.54 11.71 -41.47
CA ASN A 358 9.81 12.41 -41.50
C ASN A 358 10.37 12.44 -40.07
N SER A 359 11.42 11.64 -39.82
CA SER A 359 12.06 11.57 -38.50
C SER A 359 12.87 12.82 -38.15
N GLU A 360 13.38 13.56 -39.14
CA GLU A 360 14.17 14.78 -38.90
C GLU A 360 13.27 15.93 -38.42
N GLU A 361 12.09 16.05 -39.03
CA GLU A 361 11.10 17.09 -38.67
C GLU A 361 10.08 16.61 -37.62
N GLN A 362 10.19 15.36 -37.17
CA GLN A 362 9.26 14.70 -36.26
C GLN A 362 7.79 14.82 -36.72
N ALA A 363 7.55 14.56 -38.01
CA ALA A 363 6.27 14.87 -38.64
C ALA A 363 5.68 13.75 -39.49
N LEU A 364 4.37 13.55 -39.36
CA LEU A 364 3.57 12.72 -40.28
C LEU A 364 3.20 13.55 -41.52
N VAL A 365 3.60 13.08 -42.69
CA VAL A 365 3.34 13.72 -43.98
C VAL A 365 2.23 12.95 -44.68
N LEU A 366 1.08 13.60 -44.89
CA LEU A 366 -0.09 13.03 -45.55
C LEU A 366 -0.29 13.69 -46.91
N TYR A 367 -0.36 12.90 -47.97
CA TYR A 367 -0.68 13.37 -49.32
C TYR A 367 -2.15 13.10 -49.65
N THR A 368 -2.83 14.08 -50.22
CA THR A 368 -4.27 13.98 -50.53
C THR A 368 -4.52 13.41 -51.91
N SER A 369 -5.70 12.82 -52.11
CA SER A 369 -6.16 12.30 -53.41
C SER A 369 -6.39 13.40 -54.44
N SER A 370 -6.68 14.61 -53.98
CA SER A 370 -6.98 15.81 -54.77
C SER A 370 -6.46 17.05 -54.05
N ASP A 371 -6.16 18.10 -54.80
CA ASP A 371 -5.71 19.38 -54.25
C ASP A 371 -6.87 20.09 -53.51
N ILE A 372 -6.57 20.71 -52.37
CA ILE A 372 -7.51 21.44 -51.49
C ILE A 372 -7.16 22.93 -51.52
N ARG A 373 -8.16 23.82 -51.55
CA ARG A 373 -7.91 25.29 -51.49
C ARG A 373 -7.25 25.68 -50.16
N ARG A 374 -6.22 26.53 -50.21
CA ARG A 374 -5.50 27.00 -49.01
C ARG A 374 -6.37 27.83 -48.08
N THR A 375 -7.42 28.47 -48.59
CA THR A 375 -8.42 29.21 -47.80
C THR A 375 -9.39 28.33 -47.01
N VAL A 376 -9.35 27.01 -47.16
CA VAL A 376 -10.22 26.08 -46.43
C VAL A 376 -9.50 25.59 -45.18
N ALA A 377 -10.17 25.68 -44.03
CA ALA A 377 -9.70 25.02 -42.81
C ALA A 377 -10.02 23.52 -42.90
N VAL A 378 -9.04 22.68 -42.57
CA VAL A 378 -9.16 21.21 -42.71
C VAL A 378 -8.90 20.55 -41.36
N THR A 379 -9.90 19.83 -40.86
CA THR A 379 -9.71 18.93 -39.72
C THR A 379 -9.20 17.59 -40.24
N ILE A 380 -8.08 17.14 -39.68
CA ILE A 380 -7.39 15.90 -40.00
C ILE A 380 -7.55 14.99 -38.79
N THR A 381 -8.05 13.78 -38.99
CA THR A 381 -8.17 12.78 -37.92
C THR A 381 -7.38 11.53 -38.29
N MET A 382 -6.47 11.14 -37.40
CA MET A 382 -5.66 9.94 -37.49
C MET A 382 -6.17 8.96 -36.42
N PRO A 383 -6.49 7.72 -36.77
CA PRO A 383 -6.97 6.74 -35.80
C PRO A 383 -5.83 6.26 -34.89
N GLU A 384 -6.19 5.57 -33.81
CA GLU A 384 -5.22 4.71 -33.14
C GLU A 384 -4.64 3.69 -34.15
N TYR A 385 -3.31 3.56 -34.17
CA TYR A 385 -2.65 2.68 -35.13
C TYR A 385 -1.52 1.88 -34.51
N ARG A 386 -1.66 0.55 -34.50
CA ARG A 386 -0.75 -0.37 -33.77
C ARG A 386 0.61 -0.56 -34.43
N SER A 387 0.72 -0.37 -35.74
CA SER A 387 2.00 -0.46 -36.46
C SER A 387 2.93 0.74 -36.17
N LEU A 388 2.38 1.80 -35.57
CA LEU A 388 3.10 3.01 -35.19
C LEU A 388 3.12 3.12 -33.67
N TRP A 389 4.25 3.50 -33.11
CA TRP A 389 4.42 3.55 -31.66
C TRP A 389 5.44 4.61 -31.22
N TYR A 390 5.38 5.01 -29.97
CA TYR A 390 6.30 5.98 -29.37
C TYR A 390 6.73 5.50 -27.98
N TYR A 391 7.78 6.12 -27.44
CA TYR A 391 8.23 5.85 -26.08
C TYR A 391 7.51 6.76 -25.08
N LYS A 392 6.85 6.16 -24.09
CA LYS A 392 6.27 6.81 -22.91
C LYS A 392 6.90 6.15 -21.68
N LEU A 393 7.05 6.86 -20.56
CA LEU A 393 7.61 6.29 -19.31
C LEU A 393 8.97 5.60 -19.51
N GLY A 394 9.94 6.31 -20.08
CA GLY A 394 11.27 5.76 -20.38
C GLY A 394 11.27 4.96 -21.69
N LEU A 395 11.51 3.65 -21.62
CA LEU A 395 11.65 2.78 -22.80
C LEU A 395 10.38 1.95 -23.09
N GLN A 396 9.23 2.28 -22.49
CA GLN A 396 8.00 1.55 -22.75
C GLN A 396 7.38 1.97 -24.08
N ARG A 397 7.05 0.98 -24.92
CA ARG A 397 6.42 1.20 -26.23
C ARG A 397 4.91 1.37 -26.07
N TRP A 398 4.37 2.45 -26.60
CA TRP A 398 2.94 2.76 -26.64
C TRP A 398 2.50 2.98 -28.07
N PHE A 399 1.34 2.44 -28.46
CA PHE A 399 0.80 2.65 -29.80
C PHE A 399 0.43 4.11 -30.03
N LEU A 400 0.49 4.57 -31.29
CA LEU A 400 -0.01 5.88 -31.67
C LEU A 400 -1.51 5.97 -31.28
N PRO A 401 -1.91 6.86 -30.36
CA PRO A 401 -3.31 7.06 -30.02
C PRO A 401 -4.03 7.77 -31.18
N ALA A 402 -5.36 7.86 -31.10
CA ALA A 402 -6.10 8.70 -32.03
C ALA A 402 -5.69 10.18 -31.87
N LEU A 403 -5.32 10.82 -32.98
CA LEU A 403 -4.91 12.22 -33.01
C LEU A 403 -5.84 13.02 -33.92
N SER A 404 -6.12 14.26 -33.54
CA SER A 404 -6.87 15.19 -34.37
C SER A 404 -6.13 16.52 -34.44
N ALA A 405 -6.13 17.14 -35.62
CA ALA A 405 -5.46 18.40 -35.85
C ALA A 405 -6.26 19.26 -36.84
N VAL A 406 -6.10 20.58 -36.74
CA VAL A 406 -6.75 21.52 -37.65
C VAL A 406 -5.69 22.30 -38.42
N ALA A 407 -5.65 22.13 -39.74
CA ALA A 407 -4.91 23.01 -40.63
C ALA A 407 -5.75 24.26 -40.86
N ALA A 408 -5.33 25.39 -40.28
CA ALA A 408 -6.07 26.65 -40.37
C ALA A 408 -6.23 27.13 -41.82
N ALA A 409 -7.34 27.84 -42.10
CA ALA A 409 -7.54 28.54 -43.36
C ALA A 409 -6.48 29.65 -43.51
N GLU A 410 -5.88 29.76 -44.69
CA GLU A 410 -5.02 30.89 -44.99
C GLU A 410 -5.87 32.09 -45.43
N THR A 411 -5.64 33.25 -44.80
CA THR A 411 -6.22 34.52 -45.22
C THR A 411 -5.49 35.04 -46.46
N MET A 412 -6.27 35.42 -47.48
CA MET A 412 -5.75 36.18 -48.61
C MET A 412 -5.99 37.67 -48.35
N ASP A 413 -4.92 38.41 -48.08
CA ASP A 413 -4.99 39.86 -48.02
C ASP A 413 -4.87 40.41 -49.45
N TYR A 414 -5.95 41.00 -49.96
CA TYR A 414 -5.95 41.71 -51.23
C TYR A 414 -5.66 43.19 -50.97
N PHE A 415 -4.56 43.70 -51.49
CA PHE A 415 -4.36 45.14 -51.65
C PHE A 415 -4.95 45.54 -53.00
N THR A 416 -6.16 46.10 -53.01
CA THR A 416 -6.77 46.66 -54.22
C THR A 416 -6.42 48.15 -54.34
N TYR A 417 -6.14 48.59 -55.56
CA TYR A 417 -6.31 49.99 -55.95
C TYR A 417 -7.76 50.17 -56.42
N GLU A 418 -8.34 51.34 -56.18
CA GLU A 418 -9.76 51.66 -56.33
C GLU A 418 -10.37 51.22 -57.68
N ASN A 419 -11.54 50.57 -57.61
CA ASN A 419 -12.45 50.15 -58.68
C ASN A 419 -12.12 48.87 -59.47
N GLU A 420 -12.50 47.72 -58.92
CA GLU A 420 -12.84 46.54 -59.73
C GLU A 420 -14.18 45.93 -59.28
N THR A 421 -15.09 45.72 -60.23
CA THR A 421 -16.41 45.10 -60.03
C THR A 421 -16.33 43.59 -60.23
N ALA A 422 -16.73 42.80 -59.23
CA ALA A 422 -16.87 41.36 -59.34
C ALA A 422 -18.30 40.97 -59.74
N ALA A 423 -18.46 40.23 -60.85
CA ALA A 423 -19.72 39.62 -61.25
C ALA A 423 -19.84 38.21 -60.65
N ILE A 424 -20.86 37.99 -59.81
CA ILE A 424 -21.17 36.68 -59.23
C ILE A 424 -22.39 36.11 -59.95
N SER A 425 -22.22 35.05 -60.73
CA SER A 425 -23.32 34.28 -61.31
C SER A 425 -23.61 33.04 -60.46
N THR A 426 -24.77 33.00 -59.81
CA THR A 426 -25.28 31.80 -59.14
C THR A 426 -25.92 30.87 -60.17
N ILE A 427 -25.22 29.80 -60.53
CA ILE A 427 -25.77 28.74 -61.38
C ILE A 427 -26.49 27.76 -60.46
N SER A 428 -27.82 27.88 -60.41
CA SER A 428 -28.76 26.92 -59.81
C SER A 428 -28.78 26.82 -58.28
N ALA A 429 -29.83 27.37 -57.67
CA ALA A 429 -30.39 26.87 -56.42
C ALA A 429 -31.61 26.00 -56.76
N GLY A 430 -31.60 24.75 -56.33
CA GLY A 430 -32.74 23.86 -56.44
C GLY A 430 -32.74 22.85 -55.28
N VAL A 431 -33.83 22.81 -54.52
CA VAL A 431 -34.14 21.72 -53.57
C VAL A 431 -35.61 21.37 -53.75
N TRP A 432 -35.91 20.25 -54.39
CA TRP A 432 -37.20 19.54 -54.28
C TRP A 432 -36.97 18.04 -54.57
N ILE A 433 -37.62 17.19 -53.77
CA ILE A 433 -37.57 15.72 -53.84
C ILE A 433 -38.74 15.26 -54.72
N ASP A 434 -38.46 14.45 -55.74
CA ASP A 434 -39.46 13.79 -56.57
C ASP A 434 -39.26 12.27 -56.47
N GLY A 435 -40.28 11.56 -56.00
CA GLY A 435 -40.35 10.10 -56.00
C GLY A 435 -39.64 9.39 -54.84
N ALA A 436 -40.40 9.03 -53.79
CA ALA A 436 -39.99 7.98 -52.87
C ALA A 436 -39.98 6.63 -53.60
N VAL A 437 -38.80 6.03 -53.73
CA VAL A 437 -38.62 4.64 -54.13
C VAL A 437 -38.01 3.90 -52.95
N PHE A 438 -38.82 3.08 -52.27
CA PHE A 438 -38.32 2.12 -51.29
C PHE A 438 -37.49 1.08 -52.04
N THR A 439 -36.22 0.98 -51.69
CA THR A 439 -35.37 -0.14 -52.09
C THR A 439 -35.00 -0.89 -50.82
N GLU A 440 -35.29 -2.20 -50.79
CA GLU A 440 -34.85 -3.11 -49.74
C GLU A 440 -33.33 -3.15 -49.72
N CYS A 441 -32.73 -2.53 -48.71
CA CYS A 441 -31.30 -2.62 -48.45
C CYS A 441 -31.10 -3.54 -47.24
N PHE A 442 -30.54 -4.71 -47.50
CA PHE A 442 -30.06 -5.65 -46.50
C PHE A 442 -29.22 -4.92 -45.45
N GLN A 443 -29.58 -5.09 -44.18
CA GLN A 443 -28.90 -4.52 -43.04
C GLN A 443 -27.80 -5.51 -42.58
N PRO A 444 -26.50 -5.25 -42.82
CA PRO A 444 -25.48 -5.89 -42.02
C PRO A 444 -25.59 -5.42 -40.57
N ALA A 445 -25.16 -6.27 -39.65
CA ALA A 445 -25.37 -6.14 -38.22
C ALA A 445 -24.98 -4.76 -37.66
N HIS A 446 -25.82 -4.29 -36.73
CA HIS A 446 -25.58 -3.13 -35.90
C HIS A 446 -24.25 -3.27 -35.15
N THR A 447 -23.35 -2.30 -35.28
CA THR A 447 -22.26 -2.14 -34.32
C THR A 447 -22.78 -1.40 -33.09
N ALA A 448 -22.87 -2.11 -31.96
CA ALA A 448 -22.93 -1.45 -30.67
C ALA A 448 -21.51 -0.98 -30.30
N VAL A 449 -21.35 0.34 -30.12
CA VAL A 449 -20.16 0.89 -29.47
C VAL A 449 -20.29 0.60 -27.98
N ILE A 450 -19.33 -0.14 -27.41
CA ILE A 450 -19.12 -0.14 -25.97
C ILE A 450 -18.05 0.91 -25.70
N ALA A 451 -18.48 2.08 -25.24
CA ALA A 451 -17.62 3.02 -24.53
C ALA A 451 -17.58 2.62 -23.06
N VAL A 452 -16.41 2.65 -22.44
CA VAL A 452 -16.29 2.63 -20.97
C VAL A 452 -16.81 3.98 -20.48
N VAL A 453 -18.09 4.05 -20.10
CA VAL A 453 -18.70 5.31 -19.63
C VAL A 453 -18.22 5.67 -18.22
N ALA A 454 -17.73 4.70 -17.45
CA ALA A 454 -16.95 4.94 -16.25
C ALA A 454 -16.27 3.63 -15.81
N SER A 455 -14.96 3.67 -15.64
CA SER A 455 -14.29 2.85 -14.63
C SER A 455 -14.24 3.70 -13.35
N SER A 456 -15.03 3.36 -12.34
CA SER A 456 -14.90 4.02 -11.04
C SER A 456 -13.79 3.33 -10.25
N VAL A 457 -12.70 4.07 -10.04
CA VAL A 457 -11.77 3.79 -8.95
C VAL A 457 -12.35 4.48 -7.72
N SER A 458 -12.81 3.71 -6.75
CA SER A 458 -13.09 4.24 -5.41
C SER A 458 -11.79 4.21 -4.63
N LEU A 459 -11.15 5.37 -4.51
CA LEU A 459 -10.22 5.58 -3.40
C LEU A 459 -11.08 5.72 -2.15
N GLN A 460 -11.09 4.70 -1.31
CA GLN A 460 -11.58 4.86 0.06
C GLN A 460 -10.58 5.79 0.75
N PRO A 461 -11.01 6.97 1.27
CA PRO A 461 -10.16 7.75 2.16
C PRO A 461 -9.72 6.83 3.29
N VAL A 462 -8.42 6.84 3.59
CA VAL A 462 -7.90 6.15 4.76
C VAL A 462 -8.54 6.84 5.96
N SER A 463 -9.60 6.21 6.50
CA SER A 463 -10.15 6.56 7.79
C SER A 463 -8.97 6.57 8.75
N THR A 464 -8.69 7.73 9.34
CA THR A 464 -7.98 7.79 10.60
C THR A 464 -8.58 6.72 11.49
N LEU A 465 -7.76 5.81 12.00
CA LEU A 465 -8.18 4.80 12.96
C LEU A 465 -9.09 5.47 14.02
N PRO A 466 -10.22 4.85 14.41
CA PRO A 466 -10.83 5.24 15.66
C PRO A 466 -9.76 5.01 16.75
N ILE A 467 -9.36 6.11 17.39
CA ILE A 467 -8.46 6.14 18.55
C ILE A 467 -9.06 5.31 19.67
#